data_AF-A0A7S1MK61-F1
#
_entry.id   AF-A0A7S1MK61-F1
#
_cell.length_a   1.000
_cell.length_b   1.000
_cell.length_c   1.000
_cell.angle_alpha   90.00
_cell.angle_beta   90.00
_cell.angle_gamma   90.00
#
_symmetry.space_group_name_H-M   'P 1'
#
loop_
_entity.id
_entity.type
_entity.pdbx_description
1 polymer ?
#
loop_
_entity_poly.entity_id
_entity_poly.type
_entity_poly.pdbx_seq_one_letter_code
_entity_poly.pdbx_strand_id
1 'polypeptide(L)'
;MERLLSDGYCVVQMSVSEELQQKALAEASAMKYKRMRTEFETAYLGRQHKCKTAWLEQLAENKEETSLGLDYCDLQMSSFTSFMLPLAPCALNFIPYSRTNAMVRMPWQSSNEEGASQ
;
A
#
# COMPACT_ATOMS: atom_id res chain seq x y z
N MET A 1 13.43 -8.98 9.07
CA MET A 1 12.02 -9.32 9.38
C MET A 1 11.73 -9.26 10.88
N GLU A 2 12.72 -9.50 11.76
CA GLU A 2 12.57 -9.39 13.22
C GLU A 2 12.05 -8.03 13.71
N ARG A 3 12.43 -6.92 13.07
CA ARG A 3 12.10 -5.57 13.54
C ARG A 3 10.63 -5.14 13.33
N LEU A 4 9.98 -5.64 12.27
CA LEU A 4 8.57 -5.30 12.05
C LEU A 4 7.70 -6.03 13.06
N LEU A 5 8.03 -7.30 13.33
CA LEU A 5 7.32 -8.11 14.31
C LEU A 5 7.48 -7.55 15.73
N SER A 6 8.67 -7.08 16.12
CA SER A 6 8.89 -6.45 17.43
C SER A 6 8.08 -5.17 17.62
N ASP A 7 7.81 -4.46 16.54
CA ASP A 7 7.12 -3.18 16.55
C ASP A 7 5.59 -3.35 16.36
N GLY A 8 5.09 -4.58 16.38
CA GLY A 8 3.66 -4.89 16.25
C GLY A 8 3.13 -4.84 14.82
N TYR A 9 4.02 -4.92 13.83
CA TYR A 9 3.69 -4.84 12.40
C TYR A 9 3.92 -6.18 11.68
N CYS A 10 3.14 -6.42 10.63
CA CYS A 10 3.34 -7.55 9.71
C CYS A 10 3.39 -7.07 8.26
N VAL A 11 4.04 -7.85 7.40
CA VAL A 11 4.04 -7.63 5.95
C VAL A 11 3.13 -8.66 5.32
N VAL A 12 2.14 -8.18 4.57
CA VAL A 12 1.32 -9.02 3.71
C VAL A 12 1.84 -8.87 2.28
N GLN A 13 2.38 -9.94 1.72
CA GLN A 13 2.81 -9.97 0.33
C GLN A 13 1.71 -10.59 -0.52
N MET A 14 1.24 -9.84 -1.52
CA MET A 14 0.24 -10.32 -2.45
C MET A 14 0.90 -11.08 -3.60
N SER A 15 0.31 -12.21 -3.97
CA SER A 15 0.64 -12.93 -5.20
C SER A 15 -0.37 -12.54 -6.28
N VAL A 16 0.11 -11.89 -7.34
CA VAL A 16 -0.70 -11.47 -8.49
C VAL A 16 -0.03 -11.95 -9.78
N SER A 17 -0.77 -12.02 -10.88
CA SER A 17 -0.18 -12.33 -12.19
C SER A 17 0.82 -11.25 -12.61
N GLU A 18 1.81 -11.63 -13.42
CA GLU A 18 2.79 -10.68 -13.96
C GLU A 18 2.12 -9.55 -14.77
N GLU A 19 1.08 -9.88 -15.53
CA GLU A 19 0.28 -8.89 -16.26
C GLU A 19 -0.31 -7.82 -15.32
N LEU A 20 -0.90 -8.26 -14.21
CA LEU A 20 -1.51 -7.37 -13.24
C LEU A 20 -0.46 -6.55 -12.48
N GLN A 21 0.69 -7.16 -12.18
CA GLN A 21 1.83 -6.46 -11.60
C GLN A 21 2.33 -5.33 -12.52
N GLN A 22 2.46 -5.60 -13.82
CA GLN A 22 2.88 -4.61 -14.81
C GLN A 22 1.86 -3.47 -14.92
N LYS A 23 0.55 -3.77 -14.94
CA LYS A 23 -0.51 -2.75 -14.92
C LYS A 23 -0.43 -1.87 -13.68
N ALA A 24 -0.33 -2.47 -12.50
CA ALA A 24 -0.22 -1.74 -11.24
C ALA A 24 1.04 -0.85 -11.20
N LEU A 25 2.18 -1.31 -11.73
CA LEU A 25 3.41 -0.51 -11.82
C LEU A 25 3.27 0.66 -12.81
N ALA A 26 2.65 0.43 -13.97
CA ALA A 26 2.40 1.47 -14.96
C ALA A 26 1.49 2.56 -14.39
N GLU A 27 0.38 2.18 -13.74
CA GLU A 27 -0.51 3.11 -13.05
C GLU A 27 0.21 3.87 -11.94
N ALA A 28 0.96 3.14 -11.10
CA ALA A 28 1.74 3.74 -10.02
C ALA A 28 2.69 4.78 -10.59
N SER A 29 3.37 4.53 -11.71
CA SER A 29 4.31 5.48 -12.29
C SER A 29 3.67 6.80 -12.75
N ALA A 30 2.38 6.80 -13.09
CA ALA A 30 1.65 7.96 -13.59
C ALA A 30 1.01 8.82 -12.48
N MET A 31 1.05 8.37 -11.22
CA MET A 31 0.42 9.07 -10.11
C MET A 31 1.17 10.35 -9.72
N LYS A 32 0.43 11.32 -9.17
CA LYS A 32 1.01 12.53 -8.57
C LYS A 32 1.47 12.22 -7.15
N TYR A 33 2.78 12.02 -7.00
CA TYR A 33 3.38 11.72 -5.71
C TYR A 33 3.72 12.97 -4.91
N LYS A 34 3.82 12.77 -3.59
CA LYS A 34 4.44 13.70 -2.65
C LYS A 34 5.60 13.01 -1.96
N ARG A 35 6.52 13.81 -1.42
CA ARG A 35 7.58 13.29 -0.56
C ARG A 35 6.95 12.61 0.66
N MET A 36 7.46 11.44 1.02
CA MET A 36 7.05 10.78 2.27
C MET A 36 7.46 11.66 3.46
N ARG A 37 6.58 11.81 4.45
CA ARG A 37 6.92 12.59 5.64
C ARG A 37 7.89 11.81 6.52
N THR A 38 8.83 12.50 7.13
CA THR A 38 9.91 11.95 7.96
C THR A 38 9.41 11.10 9.13
N GLU A 39 8.21 11.38 9.65
CA GLU A 39 7.60 10.59 10.74
C GLU A 39 7.25 9.17 10.30
N PHE A 40 6.91 8.97 9.02
CA PHE A 40 6.62 7.63 8.47
C PHE A 40 7.89 6.83 8.17
N GLU A 41 9.00 7.51 7.86
CA GLU A 41 10.27 6.89 7.46
C GLU A 41 10.91 6.08 8.60
N THR A 42 10.81 6.59 9.83
CA THR A 42 11.53 6.02 10.98
C THR A 42 10.81 4.82 11.59
N ALA A 43 9.46 4.82 11.57
CA ALA A 43 8.65 3.80 12.24
C ALA A 43 8.50 2.49 11.44
N TYR A 44 8.61 2.52 10.10
CA TYR A 44 8.26 1.36 9.26
C TYR A 44 9.32 0.93 8.26
N LEU A 45 10.14 1.85 7.73
CA LEU A 45 10.86 1.62 6.47
C LEU A 45 12.38 1.46 6.62
N GLY A 46 12.91 1.68 7.82
CA GLY A 46 14.34 1.54 8.09
C GLY A 46 15.19 2.64 7.43
N ARG A 47 16.50 2.38 7.26
CA ARG A 47 17.47 3.40 6.82
C ARG A 47 17.38 3.78 5.33
N GLN A 48 16.60 3.07 4.51
CA GLN A 48 16.38 3.39 3.09
C GLN A 48 15.00 4.03 2.91
N HIS A 49 14.94 5.31 3.26
CA HIS A 49 13.73 6.11 3.45
C HIS A 49 13.34 6.93 2.21
N LYS A 50 14.15 6.86 1.14
CA LYS A 50 13.97 7.64 -0.08
C LYS A 50 12.85 7.08 -0.95
N CYS A 51 11.61 7.39 -0.60
CA CYS A 51 10.45 7.05 -1.40
C CYS A 51 9.45 8.21 -1.49
N LYS A 52 8.55 8.06 -2.46
CA LYS A 52 7.46 8.97 -2.75
C LYS A 52 6.14 8.25 -2.54
N THR A 53 5.14 8.96 -2.03
CA THR A 53 3.82 8.38 -1.71
C THR A 53 2.66 9.13 -2.35
N ALA A 54 1.61 8.39 -2.69
CA ALA A 54 0.36 8.92 -3.21
C ALA A 54 -0.79 8.13 -2.58
N TRP A 55 -1.86 8.80 -2.21
CA TRP A 55 -3.06 8.13 -1.72
C TRP A 55 -3.87 7.64 -2.91
N LEU A 56 -4.37 6.40 -2.83
CA LEU A 56 -5.38 5.93 -3.76
C LEU A 56 -6.70 6.63 -3.46
N GLU A 57 -7.41 7.03 -4.51
CA GLU A 57 -8.79 7.47 -4.36
C GLU A 57 -9.63 6.29 -3.88
N GLN A 58 -10.53 6.54 -2.95
CA GLN A 58 -11.41 5.48 -2.46
C GLN A 58 -12.18 4.89 -3.63
N LEU A 59 -12.13 3.56 -3.75
CA LEU A 59 -13.00 2.83 -4.65
C LEU A 59 -14.45 3.18 -4.32
N ALA A 60 -15.13 3.90 -5.23
CA ALA A 60 -16.57 4.09 -5.13
C ALA A 60 -17.25 2.72 -5.01
N GLU A 61 -18.26 2.61 -4.14
CA GLU A 61 -18.98 1.35 -3.87
C GLU A 61 -19.58 0.71 -5.15
N ASN A 62 -19.71 1.48 -6.23
CA ASN A 62 -20.35 1.09 -7.49
C ASN A 62 -19.38 0.88 -8.67
N LYS A 63 -18.06 0.74 -8.45
CA LYS A 63 -17.14 0.37 -9.55
C LYS A 63 -17.31 -1.11 -9.88
N GLU A 64 -18.18 -1.43 -10.84
CA GLU A 64 -18.40 -2.80 -11.35
C GLU A 64 -17.19 -3.36 -12.11
N GLU A 65 -16.25 -2.52 -12.55
CA GLU A 65 -15.04 -2.93 -13.27
C GLU A 65 -13.77 -2.47 -12.56
N THR A 66 -13.09 -3.41 -11.91
CA THR A 66 -11.69 -3.25 -11.44
C THR A 66 -10.74 -3.38 -12.64
N SER A 67 -10.83 -2.45 -13.59
CA SER A 67 -9.97 -2.45 -14.80
C SER A 67 -8.54 -1.99 -14.50
N LEU A 68 -8.32 -1.34 -13.35
CA LEU A 68 -7.04 -0.83 -12.89
C LEU A 68 -6.35 -1.82 -11.93
N GLY A 69 -5.05 -2.00 -12.09
CA GLY A 69 -4.23 -2.91 -11.30
C GLY A 69 -4.10 -2.48 -9.83
N LEU A 70 -3.99 -1.19 -9.54
CA LEU A 70 -3.96 -0.68 -8.16
C LEU A 70 -5.31 -0.84 -7.46
N ASP A 71 -6.41 -0.61 -8.18
CA ASP A 71 -7.78 -0.84 -7.69
C ASP A 71 -7.99 -2.31 -7.34
N TYR A 72 -7.45 -3.23 -8.16
CA TYR A 72 -7.48 -4.66 -7.84
C TYR A 72 -6.69 -4.99 -6.57
N CYS A 73 -5.50 -4.42 -6.40
CA CYS A 73 -4.69 -4.62 -5.20
C CYS A 73 -5.43 -4.15 -3.92
N ASP A 74 -6.07 -2.98 -3.97
CA ASP A 74 -6.86 -2.45 -2.86
C ASP A 74 -8.10 -3.31 -2.56
N LEU A 75 -8.81 -3.77 -3.61
CA LEU A 75 -9.97 -4.65 -3.47
C LEU A 75 -9.62 -6.01 -2.85
N GLN A 76 -8.50 -6.61 -3.23
CA GLN A 76 -8.03 -7.87 -2.66
C GLN A 76 -7.70 -7.71 -1.17
N MET A 77 -7.03 -6.62 -0.79
CA MET A 77 -6.75 -6.35 0.63
C MET A 77 -8.05 -6.11 1.42
N SER A 78 -9.00 -5.37 0.86
CA SER A 78 -10.33 -5.19 1.44
C SER A 78 -11.08 -6.52 1.62
N SER A 79 -11.01 -7.40 0.63
CA SER A 79 -11.59 -8.75 0.67
C SER A 79 -10.94 -9.60 1.75
N PHE A 80 -9.61 -9.58 1.83
CA PHE A 80 -8.85 -10.28 2.86
C PHE A 80 -9.22 -9.81 4.26
N THR A 81 -9.27 -8.50 4.51
CA THR A 81 -9.67 -7.96 5.82
C THR A 81 -11.10 -8.33 6.19
N SER A 82 -12.01 -8.34 5.21
CA SER A 82 -13.42 -8.74 5.42
C SER A 82 -13.53 -10.23 5.76
N PHE A 83 -12.77 -11.07 5.07
CA PHE A 83 -12.68 -12.51 5.36
C PHE A 83 -12.10 -12.79 6.75
N MET A 84 -11.13 -12.00 7.18
CA MET A 84 -10.49 -12.14 8.49
C MET A 84 -11.35 -11.64 9.65
N LEU A 85 -12.36 -10.80 9.40
CA LEU A 85 -13.20 -10.17 10.43
C LEU A 85 -13.73 -11.12 11.52
N PRO A 86 -14.30 -12.31 11.22
CA PRO A 86 -14.78 -13.23 12.26
C PRO A 86 -13.65 -13.89 13.07
N LEU A 87 -12.44 -14.01 12.51
CA LEU A 87 -11.32 -14.72 13.13
C LEU A 87 -10.31 -13.78 13.82
N ALA A 88 -10.15 -12.56 13.32
CA ALA A 88 -9.12 -11.64 13.77
C ALA A 88 -9.22 -11.30 15.27
N PRO A 89 -10.41 -11.06 15.86
CA PRO A 89 -10.49 -10.72 17.29
C PRO A 89 -10.07 -11.89 18.19
N CYS A 90 -10.43 -13.12 17.83
CA CYS A 90 -10.18 -14.30 18.67
C CYS A 90 -8.80 -14.94 18.43
N ALA A 91 -8.29 -14.91 17.20
CA ALA A 91 -7.03 -15.57 16.84
C ALA A 91 -5.84 -14.61 16.76
N LEU A 92 -6.06 -13.33 16.45
CA LEU A 92 -5.00 -12.36 16.13
C LEU A 92 -5.04 -11.10 17.01
N ASN A 93 -6.01 -11.00 17.91
CA ASN A 93 -6.17 -9.90 18.87
C ASN A 93 -6.21 -8.49 18.21
N PHE A 94 -6.82 -8.39 17.03
CA PHE A 94 -7.12 -7.10 16.40
C PHE A 94 -8.50 -7.12 15.74
N ILE A 95 -9.08 -5.93 15.53
CA ILE A 95 -10.37 -5.75 14.86
C ILE A 95 -10.13 -4.98 13.57
N PRO A 96 -10.33 -5.59 12.38
CA PRO A 96 -10.41 -4.84 11.13
C PRO A 96 -11.53 -3.80 11.24
N TYR A 97 -11.20 -2.52 11.13
CA TYR A 97 -12.14 -1.42 11.42
C TYR A 97 -12.82 -0.85 10.17
N SER A 98 -12.12 -0.77 9.03
CA SER A 98 -12.65 -0.13 7.82
C SER A 98 -12.07 -0.74 6.55
N ARG A 99 -12.67 -0.36 5.41
CA ARG A 99 -12.04 -0.52 4.09
C ARG A 99 -10.67 0.17 4.08
N THR A 100 -9.76 -0.36 3.28
CA THR A 100 -8.42 0.19 3.11
C THR A 100 -8.48 1.57 2.46
N ASN A 101 -7.82 2.55 3.08
CA ASN A 101 -7.38 3.77 2.40
C ASN A 101 -5.92 3.53 2.01
N ALA A 102 -5.70 2.87 0.89
CA ALA A 102 -4.36 2.44 0.51
C ALA A 102 -3.48 3.63 0.08
N MET A 103 -2.20 3.53 0.44
CA MET A 103 -1.16 4.47 0.03
C MET A 103 -0.18 3.73 -0.89
N VAL A 104 -0.01 4.23 -2.10
CA VAL A 104 1.03 3.75 -3.02
C VAL A 104 2.36 4.34 -2.61
N ARG A 105 3.39 3.49 -2.54
CA ARG A 105 4.75 3.87 -2.24
C ARG A 105 5.67 3.40 -3.36
N MET A 106 6.44 4.33 -3.93
CA MET A 106 7.40 4.05 -4.99
C MET A 106 8.79 4.56 -4.60
N PRO A 107 9.88 3.89 -5.03
CA PRO A 107 11.21 4.47 -4.93
C PRO A 107 11.33 5.69 -5.85
N TRP A 108 12.23 6.61 -5.50
CA TRP A 108 12.67 7.63 -6.46
C TRP A 108 13.48 6.98 -7.57
N GLN A 109 13.26 7.38 -8.82
CA GLN A 109 13.99 6.84 -9.97
C GLN A 109 15.37 7.50 -10.12
N SER A 110 15.55 8.71 -9.58
CA SER A 110 16.84 9.41 -9.57
C SER A 110 16.92 10.47 -8.47
N SER A 111 18.13 10.92 -8.15
CA SER A 111 18.37 12.05 -7.25
C SER A 111 17.79 13.37 -7.77
N ASN A 112 17.67 13.53 -9.09
CA ASN A 112 17.10 14.73 -9.71
C ASN A 112 15.58 14.81 -9.48
N GLU A 113 14.90 13.66 -9.53
CA GLU A 113 13.46 13.57 -9.25
C GLU A 113 13.14 13.93 -7.79
N GLU A 114 14.02 13.53 -6.86
CA GLU A 114 13.91 13.87 -5.43
C GLU A 114 14.03 15.39 -5.21
N GLY A 115 14.90 16.08 -5.95
CA GLY A 115 15.13 17.52 -5.82
C GLY A 115 14.02 18.40 -6.38
N ALA A 116 13.29 17.93 -7.41
CA ALA A 116 12.20 18.67 -8.05
C ALA A 116 10.88 18.67 -7.26
N SER A 117 10.78 17.81 -6.24
CA SER A 117 9.58 17.63 -5.41
C SER A 117 9.66 18.36 -4.05
N GLN A 118 10.62 19.29 -3.90
CA GLN A 118 10.81 20.12 -2.70
C GLN A 118 9.88 21.34 -2.68
#